data_AF-A0A349SDC9-F1
#
_entry.id   AF-A0A349SDC9-F1
#
_cell.length_a   1.000
_cell.length_b   1.000
_cell.length_c   1.000
_cell.angle_alpha   90.00
_cell.angle_beta   90.00
_cell.angle_gamma   90.00
#
_symmetry.space_group_name_H-M   'P 1'
#
loop_
_entity.id
_entity.type
_entity.pdbx_description
1 polymer ?
#
loop_
_entity_poly.entity_id
_entity_poly.type
_entity_poly.pdbx_seq_one_letter_code
_entity_poly.pdbx_strand_id
1 'polypeptide(L)'
;DSIGRWEGDTLVVETINLHPQQAPRNAAPLSSEGKIIERFSRYSDEQILYTFEVSDPIYYTQNWRGEMSLNASENRLYEYACHEGNYGLPGILAGARREDADAAAKE
;
A
#
# COMPACT_ATOMS: atom_id res chain seq x y z
N ASP A 1 8.75 -6.20 13.68
CA ASP A 1 10.12 -6.40 13.15
C ASP A 1 10.06 -7.15 11.83
N SER A 2 10.97 -6.83 10.90
CA SER A 2 11.10 -7.51 9.60
C SER A 2 12.56 -7.89 9.38
N ILE A 3 12.82 -9.18 9.13
CA ILE A 3 14.17 -9.72 8.93
C ILE A 3 14.24 -10.39 7.57
N GLY A 4 15.15 -9.90 6.73
CA GLY A 4 15.41 -10.44 5.39
C GLY A 4 16.59 -11.40 5.36
N ARG A 5 16.48 -12.46 4.56
CA ARG A 5 17.57 -13.37 4.21
C ARG A 5 17.46 -13.80 2.75
N TRP A 6 18.58 -14.15 2.14
CA TRP A 6 18.60 -14.71 0.79
C TRP A 6 18.50 -16.23 0.84
N GLU A 7 17.60 -16.79 0.04
CA GLU A 7 17.48 -18.22 -0.24
C GLU A 7 17.70 -18.39 -1.75
N GLY A 8 18.95 -18.65 -2.15
CA GLY A 8 19.33 -18.65 -3.56
C GLY A 8 19.21 -17.25 -4.17
N ASP A 9 18.36 -17.12 -5.19
CA ASP A 9 18.06 -15.87 -5.91
C ASP A 9 16.84 -15.11 -5.35
N THR A 10 16.24 -15.63 -4.28
CA THR A 10 15.00 -15.10 -3.70
C THR A 10 15.30 -14.42 -2.36
N LEU A 11 14.86 -13.17 -2.23
CA LEU A 11 14.85 -12.48 -0.93
C LEU A 11 13.61 -12.93 -0.17
N VAL A 12 13.83 -13.57 0.98
CA VAL A 12 12.76 -13.98 1.90
C VAL A 12 12.76 -13.04 3.10
N VAL A 13 11.63 -12.40 3.35
CA VAL A 13 11.43 -11.50 4.49
C VAL A 13 10.41 -12.11 5.43
N GLU A 14 10.78 -12.28 6.68
CA GLU A 14 9.87 -12.67 7.75
C GLU A 14 9.52 -11.44 8.57
N THR A 15 8.22 -11.18 8.71
CA THR A 15 7.69 -10.07 9.49
C THR A 15 6.84 -10.62 10.64
N ILE A 16 7.19 -10.23 11.87
CA ILE A 16 6.48 -10.56 13.13
C ILE A 16 6.36 -9.31 14.00
N ASN A 17 5.64 -9.40 15.12
CA ASN A 17 5.56 -8.32 16.13
C ASN A 17 5.15 -6.97 15.48
N LEU A 18 4.11 -7.01 14.66
CA LEU A 18 3.61 -5.81 14.01
C LEU A 18 3.03 -4.87 15.06
N HIS A 19 3.48 -3.61 15.05
CA HIS A 19 3.06 -2.66 16.08
C HIS A 19 1.54 -2.45 16.00
N PRO A 20 0.79 -2.49 17.12
CA PRO A 20 -0.68 -2.42 17.09
C PRO A 20 -1.26 -1.20 16.37
N GLN A 21 -0.53 -0.08 16.31
CA GLN A 21 -0.95 1.11 15.56
C GLN A 21 -0.94 0.93 14.03
N GLN A 22 -0.29 -0.11 13.52
CA GLN A 22 -0.24 -0.47 12.10
C GLN A 22 -1.41 -1.38 11.71
N ALA A 23 -1.99 -2.14 12.66
CA ALA A 23 -3.06 -3.10 12.39
C ALA A 23 -4.30 -2.50 11.70
N PRO A 24 -4.80 -1.29 12.05
CA PRO A 24 -5.97 -0.70 11.38
C PRO A 24 -5.71 -0.24 9.94
N ARG A 25 -4.44 -0.09 9.54
CA ARG A 25 -4.03 0.45 8.23
C ARG A 25 -3.51 -0.63 7.29
N ASN A 26 -3.26 -1.83 7.80
CA ASN A 26 -2.72 -2.92 7.02
C ASN A 26 -3.84 -3.69 6.33
N ALA A 27 -3.62 -4.04 5.06
CA ALA A 27 -4.49 -4.95 4.31
C ALA A 27 -4.56 -6.35 4.95
N ALA A 28 -3.57 -6.72 5.77
CA ALA A 28 -3.50 -7.94 6.57
C ALA A 28 -3.23 -7.60 8.05
N PRO A 29 -4.28 -7.43 8.88
CA PRO A 29 -4.11 -7.30 10.32
C PRO A 29 -3.38 -8.51 10.92
N LEU A 30 -2.48 -8.28 11.88
CA LEU A 30 -1.79 -9.33 12.64
C LEU A 30 -1.92 -9.08 14.14
N SER A 31 -2.16 -10.15 14.88
CA SER A 31 -2.00 -10.24 16.32
C SER A 31 -0.51 -10.39 16.68
N SER A 32 -0.21 -10.47 17.97
CA SER A 32 1.14 -10.77 18.46
C SER A 32 1.65 -12.16 18.08
N GLU A 33 0.76 -13.08 17.70
CA GLU A 33 1.10 -14.45 17.25
C GLU A 33 1.12 -14.56 15.72
N GLY A 34 0.81 -13.46 15.04
CA GLY A 34 0.81 -13.39 13.59
C GLY A 34 2.20 -13.28 12.99
N LYS A 35 2.36 -13.87 11.80
CA LYS A 35 3.57 -13.73 10.98
C LYS A 35 3.22 -13.61 9.50
N ILE A 36 4.07 -12.91 8.75
CA ILE A 36 4.04 -12.86 7.30
C ILE A 36 5.38 -13.33 6.78
N ILE A 37 5.36 -14.23 5.79
CA ILE A 37 6.54 -14.58 5.01
C ILE A 37 6.36 -14.05 3.60
N GLU A 38 7.19 -13.08 3.24
CA GLU A 38 7.25 -12.46 1.93
C GLU A 38 8.41 -13.04 1.13
N ARG A 39 8.23 -13.25 -0.17
CA ARG A 39 9.28 -13.71 -1.09
C ARG A 39 9.30 -12.83 -2.33
N PHE A 40 10.49 -12.37 -2.67
CA PHE A 40 10.76 -11.55 -3.84
C PHE A 40 11.74 -12.31 -4.73
N SER A 41 11.25 -12.82 -5.85
CA SER A 41 12.05 -13.58 -6.82
C SER A 41 12.10 -12.82 -8.13
N ARG A 42 13.28 -12.70 -8.73
CA ARG A 42 13.41 -12.12 -10.07
C ARG A 42 12.80 -13.07 -11.09
N TYR A 43 11.71 -12.66 -11.73
CA TYR A 43 11.01 -13.46 -12.73
C TYR A 43 11.55 -13.20 -14.15
N SER A 44 11.86 -11.94 -14.45
CA SER A 44 12.54 -11.51 -15.67
C SER A 44 13.43 -10.29 -15.39
N ASP A 45 14.02 -9.70 -16.43
CA ASP A 45 14.78 -8.45 -16.30
C ASP A 45 13.89 -7.27 -15.87
N GLU A 46 12.59 -7.33 -16.19
CA GLU A 46 11.59 -6.29 -15.96
C GLU A 46 10.57 -6.64 -14.86
N GLN A 47 10.62 -7.84 -14.26
CA GLN A 47 9.60 -8.28 -13.32
C GLN A 47 10.18 -8.99 -12.10
N ILE A 48 9.65 -8.62 -10.92
CA ILE A 48 9.82 -9.37 -9.68
C ILE A 48 8.48 -10.02 -9.34
N LEU A 49 8.48 -11.33 -9.13
CA LEU A 49 7.35 -12.03 -8.54
C LEU A 49 7.40 -11.82 -7.03
N TYR A 50 6.42 -11.11 -6.51
CA TYR A 50 6.19 -10.95 -5.09
C TYR A 50 5.11 -11.94 -4.64
N THR A 51 5.43 -12.80 -3.69
CA THR A 51 4.46 -13.67 -3.03
C THR A 51 4.51 -13.45 -1.54
N PHE A 52 3.40 -13.70 -0.87
CA PHE A 52 3.36 -13.64 0.58
C PHE A 52 2.39 -14.67 1.14
N GLU A 53 2.72 -15.15 2.34
CA GLU A 53 1.85 -16.01 3.15
C GLU A 53 1.65 -15.37 4.51
N VAL A 54 0.39 -15.31 4.94
CA VAL A 54 -0.02 -14.80 6.24
C VAL A 54 -0.52 -15.97 7.08
N SER A 55 -0.01 -16.06 8.30
CA SER A 55 -0.51 -17.01 9.29
C SER A 55 -0.70 -16.32 10.62
N ASP A 56 -1.93 -16.39 11.14
CA ASP A 56 -2.28 -15.87 12.45
C ASP A 56 -3.43 -16.69 13.03
N PRO A 57 -3.22 -17.50 14.08
CA PRO A 57 -4.25 -18.35 14.64
C PRO A 57 -5.34 -17.58 15.40
N ILE A 58 -5.08 -16.30 15.76
CA ILE A 58 -6.03 -15.45 16.48
C ILE A 58 -7.02 -14.80 15.51
N TYR A 59 -6.55 -14.37 14.35
CA TYR A 59 -7.38 -13.63 13.38
C TYR A 59 -7.88 -14.48 12.21
N TYR A 60 -7.20 -15.57 11.85
CA TYR A 60 -7.52 -16.37 10.67
C TYR A 60 -7.71 -17.85 11.02
N THR A 61 -8.69 -18.48 10.37
CA THR A 61 -8.96 -19.92 10.55
C THR A 61 -8.01 -20.82 9.76
N GLN A 62 -7.29 -20.23 8.81
CA GLN A 62 -6.28 -20.91 7.99
C GLN A 62 -5.26 -19.88 7.49
N ASN A 63 -4.07 -20.35 7.13
CA ASN A 63 -3.11 -19.54 6.41
C ASN A 63 -3.69 -19.15 5.05
N TRP A 64 -3.39 -17.94 4.61
CA TRP A 64 -3.76 -17.47 3.29
C TRP A 64 -2.56 -16.82 2.62
N ARG A 65 -2.61 -16.76 1.29
CA ARG A 65 -1.50 -16.32 0.46
C ARG A 65 -1.99 -15.44 -0.67
N GLY A 66 -1.09 -14.61 -1.17
CA GLY A 66 -1.31 -13.80 -2.36
C GLY A 66 -0.02 -13.66 -3.15
N GLU A 67 -0.17 -13.21 -4.40
CA GLU A 67 0.94 -12.92 -5.28
C GLU A 67 0.64 -11.71 -6.15
N MET A 68 1.70 -11.01 -6.54
CA MET A 68 1.65 -9.85 -7.42
C MET A 68 2.95 -9.75 -8.20
N SER A 69 2.85 -9.35 -9.47
CA SER A 69 4.03 -9.01 -10.27
C SER A 69 4.37 -7.52 -10.06
N LEU A 70 5.57 -7.26 -9.56
CA LEU A 70 6.14 -5.92 -9.48
C LEU A 70 6.86 -5.64 -10.80
N ASN A 71 6.27 -4.78 -11.62
CA ASN A 71 6.81 -4.42 -12.93
C ASN A 71 7.80 -3.27 -12.83
N ALA A 72 8.89 -3.33 -13.58
CA ALA A 72 9.80 -2.23 -13.78
C ALA A 72 9.07 -1.04 -14.41
N SER A 73 9.46 0.17 -14.03
CA SER A 73 8.91 1.41 -14.54
C SER A 73 10.01 2.44 -14.64
N GLU A 74 10.04 3.18 -15.75
CA GLU A 74 10.92 4.34 -15.90
C GLU A 74 10.37 5.59 -15.18
N ASN A 75 9.10 5.55 -14.77
CA ASN A 75 8.48 6.64 -14.02
C ASN A 75 8.99 6.68 -12.58
N ARG A 76 9.03 7.88 -12.02
CA ARG A 76 9.36 8.06 -10.60
C ARG A 76 8.30 7.42 -9.71
N LEU A 77 8.74 6.77 -8.64
CA LEU A 77 7.88 6.39 -7.52
C LEU A 77 7.46 7.65 -6.76
N TYR A 78 6.17 7.95 -6.79
CA TYR A 78 5.57 8.98 -5.96
C TYR A 78 4.88 8.33 -4.77
N GLU A 79 4.83 9.05 -3.65
CA GLU A 79 4.08 8.59 -2.48
C GLU A 79 2.61 8.40 -2.85
N TYR A 80 2.07 7.23 -2.50
CA TYR A 80 0.63 7.00 -2.54
C TYR A 80 0.01 7.62 -1.28
N ALA A 81 -0.33 8.91 -1.34
CA ALA A 81 -1.21 9.54 -0.38
C ALA A 81 -2.65 9.38 -0.87
N CYS A 82 -3.50 8.67 -0.12
CA CYS A 82 -4.94 8.66 -0.38
C CYS A 82 -5.41 10.11 -0.57
N HIS A 83 -5.87 10.44 -1.78
CA HIS A 83 -6.39 11.76 -2.15
C HIS A 83 -7.79 12.03 -1.56
N GLU A 84 -8.17 11.25 -0.56
CA GLU A 84 -9.45 11.37 0.13
C GLU A 84 -9.46 12.69 0.89
N GLY A 85 -10.32 13.62 0.44
CA GLY A 85 -10.35 14.99 0.95
C GLY A 85 -9.54 16.02 0.15
N ASN A 86 -9.11 15.72 -1.09
CA ASN A 86 -8.59 16.78 -1.98
C ASN A 86 -9.72 17.70 -2.46
N TYR A 87 -10.12 18.64 -1.60
CA TYR A 87 -11.07 19.71 -1.91
C TYR A 87 -10.46 20.86 -2.70
N GLY A 88 -9.18 20.75 -3.11
CA GLY A 88 -8.50 21.80 -3.86
C GLY A 88 -9.22 22.13 -5.15
N LEU A 89 -9.50 21.13 -5.98
CA LEU A 89 -10.19 21.35 -7.26
C LEU A 89 -11.65 21.83 -7.08
N PRO A 90 -12.48 21.22 -6.22
CA PRO A 90 -13.80 21.76 -5.90
C PRO A 90 -13.78 23.20 -5.38
N GLY A 91 -12.83 23.54 -4.50
CA GLY A 91 -12.66 24.87 -3.92
C GLY A 91 -12.25 25.92 -4.96
N ILE A 92 -11.30 25.60 -5.84
CA ILE A 92 -10.87 26.48 -6.94
C ILE A 92 -12.05 26.80 -7.86
N LEU A 93 -12.81 25.78 -8.28
CA LEU A 93 -13.95 25.96 -9.17
C LEU A 93 -15.10 26.72 -8.49
N ALA A 94 -15.34 26.49 -7.20
CA ALA A 94 -16.32 27.25 -6.42
C ALA A 94 -15.93 28.73 -6.27
N GLY A 95 -14.64 29.01 -6.08
CA GLY A 95 -14.10 30.37 -6.07
C GLY A 95 -14.39 31.10 -7.38
N ALA A 96 -14.06 30.49 -8.52
CA ALA A 96 -14.34 31.07 -9.84
C ALA A 96 -15.84 31.35 -10.05
N ARG A 97 -16.72 30.41 -9.68
CA ARG A 97 -18.19 30.62 -9.74
C ARG A 97 -18.65 31.79 -8.89
N ARG A 98 -17.99 32.03 -7.74
CA ARG A 98 -18.34 33.14 -6.86
C ARG A 98 -17.95 34.47 -7.50
N GLU A 99 -16.76 34.53 -8.09
CA GLU A 99 -16.28 35.68 -8.85
C GLU A 99 -17.22 36.04 -10.00
N ASP A 100 -17.65 35.05 -10.80
CA ASP A 100 -18.62 35.24 -11.89
C ASP A 100 -19.93 35.88 -11.39
N ALA A 101 -20.47 35.37 -10.28
CA ALA A 101 -21.72 35.88 -9.72
C ALA A 101 -21.56 37.28 -9.10
N ASP A 102 -20.39 37.60 -8.52
CA ASP A 102 -20.11 38.94 -8.00
C ASP A 102 -19.92 39.97 -9.11
N ALA A 103 -19.41 39.56 -10.28
CA ALA A 103 -19.34 40.41 -11.45
C ALA A 103 -20.75 40.71 -12.00
N ALA A 104 -21.59 39.69 -12.15
CA ALA A 104 -22.97 39.85 -12.65
C ALA A 104 -23.87 40.71 -11.73
N ALA A 105 -23.63 40.71 -10.41
CA ALA A 105 -24.41 41.52 -9.47
C ALA A 105 -24.02 43.01 -9.42
N LYS A 106 -22.93 43.39 -10.10
CA LYS A 106 -22.45 44.79 -10.20
C LYS A 106 -22.92 45.49 -11.48
N GLU A 107 -23.51 44.76 -12.42
CA GLU A 107 -24.25 45.28 -13.58
C GLU A 107 -25.71 45.57 -13.22
#